data_AF-A0A1T5EHQ0-F1
#
_entry.id   AF-A0A1T5EHQ0-F1
#
_cell.length_a   1.000
_cell.length_b   1.000
_cell.length_c   1.000
_cell.angle_alpha   90.00
_cell.angle_beta   90.00
_cell.angle_gamma   90.00
#
_symmetry.space_group_name_H-M   'P 1'
#
loop_
_entity.id
_entity.type
_entity.pdbx_description
1 polymer ?
#
loop_
_entity_poly.entity_id
_entity_poly.type
_entity_poly.pdbx_seq_one_letter_code
_entity_poly.pdbx_strand_id
1 'polypeptide(L)' 'MKIVEKYGKVIIDNFEFYGQIEKDKYCSKCKFNLVYYDDFDAYFCPKCNSWTESKCSDPNCKYCHNRPEKPLTSFSIDEN' A
#
# COMPACT_ATOMS: atom_id res chain seq x y z
N MET A 1 -5.78 -1.77 13.95
CA MET A 1 -4.64 -1.85 13.02
C MET A 1 -3.54 -2.68 13.64
N LYS A 2 -3.51 -3.97 13.28
CA LYS A 2 -2.40 -4.88 13.50
C LYS A 2 -1.62 -4.96 12.19
N ILE A 3 -0.30 -4.77 12.24
CA ILE A 3 0.57 -4.91 11.07
C ILE A 3 1.61 -5.99 11.37
N VAL A 4 1.76 -6.94 10.46
CA VAL A 4 2.73 -8.03 10.55
C VAL A 4 3.47 -8.16 9.23
N GLU A 5 4.78 -8.31 9.28
CA GLU A 5 5.60 -8.70 8.13
C GLU A 5 6.03 -10.15 8.29
N LYS A 6 5.82 -10.98 7.25
CA LYS A 6 6.22 -12.39 7.26
C LYS A 6 6.43 -12.90 5.82
N TYR A 7 7.55 -13.56 5.56
CA TYR A 7 7.85 -14.20 4.27
C TYR A 7 7.69 -13.29 3.05
N GLY A 8 8.17 -12.04 3.12
CA GLY A 8 8.06 -11.07 2.03
C GLY A 8 6.64 -10.50 1.81
N LYS A 9 5.75 -10.71 2.78
CA LYS A 9 4.40 -10.18 2.78
C LYS A 9 4.15 -9.29 3.97
N VAL A 10 3.26 -8.33 3.78
CA VAL A 10 2.71 -7.48 4.84
C VAL A 10 1.23 -7.80 4.99
N ILE A 11 0.81 -7.98 6.24
CA ILE A 11 -0.57 -8.24 6.64
C ILE A 11 -1.01 -7.08 7.51
N ILE A 12 -1.98 -6.30 7.03
CA ILE A 12 -2.60 -5.18 7.77
C ILE A 12 -4.04 -5.56 8.08
N ASP A 13 -4.32 -5.82 9.35
CA ASP A 13 -5.56 -6.42 9.82
C ASP A 13 -5.84 -7.75 9.06
N ASN A 14 -6.73 -7.77 8.05
CA ASN A 14 -7.03 -8.95 7.21
C ASN A 14 -6.59 -8.78 5.74
N PHE A 15 -5.85 -7.72 5.43
CA PHE A 15 -5.40 -7.41 4.08
C PHE A 15 -3.94 -7.86 3.92
N GLU A 16 -3.72 -8.88 3.09
CA GLU A 16 -2.40 -9.49 2.83
C GLU A 16 -1.92 -9.17 1.42
N PHE A 17 -0.66 -8.75 1.30
CA PHE A 17 -0.03 -8.43 0.02
C PHE A 17 1.50 -8.59 0.09
N TYR A 18 2.15 -8.70 -1.06
CA TYR A 18 3.62 -8.69 -1.16
C TYR A 18 4.16 -7.28 -0.93
N GLY A 19 5.19 -7.18 -0.09
CA GLY A 19 5.71 -5.90 0.35
C GLY A 19 6.56 -6.00 1.59
N GLN A 20 6.95 -4.83 2.10
CA GLN A 20 7.81 -4.71 3.29
C GLN A 20 7.49 -3.44 4.08
N ILE A 21 7.68 -3.50 5.40
CA ILE A 21 7.58 -2.36 6.30
C ILE A 21 8.93 -1.64 6.30
N GLU A 22 8.94 -0.39 5.87
CA GLU A 22 10.17 0.40 5.78
C GLU A 22 10.56 0.97 7.14
N LYS A 23 11.64 0.46 7.72
CA LYS A 23 12.10 0.85 9.07
C LYS A 23 12.58 2.30 9.15
N ASP A 24 13.11 2.83 8.04
CA ASP A 24 13.73 4.16 8.00
C ASP A 24 12.92 5.20 7.21
N LYS A 25 11.72 4.84 6.73
CA LYS A 25 10.82 5.76 6.01
C LYS A 25 9.54 5.99 6.79
N TYR A 26 9.13 7.25 6.90
CA TYR A 26 8.01 7.66 7.73
C TYR A 26 7.04 8.56 6.98
N CYS A 27 5.75 8.42 7.28
CA CYS A 27 4.71 9.29 6.77
C CYS A 27 4.95 10.73 7.24
N SER A 28 4.97 11.68 6.31
CA SER A 28 5.14 13.11 6.62
C SER A 28 4.06 13.65 7.57
N LYS A 29 2.83 13.13 7.49
CA LYS A 29 1.65 13.55 8.25
C LYS A 29 1.57 12.94 9.66
N CYS A 30 1.67 11.62 9.77
CA CYS A 30 1.41 10.91 11.05
C CYS A 30 2.65 10.22 11.65
N LYS A 31 3.82 10.34 11.00
CA LYS A 31 5.11 9.78 11.43
C LYS A 31 5.15 8.25 11.58
N PHE A 32 4.13 7.55 11.08
CA PHE A 32 4.11 6.09 11.05
C PHE A 32 5.04 5.54 9.95
N ASN A 33 5.65 4.38 10.15
CA ASN A 33 6.46 3.73 9.12
C ASN A 33 5.67 3.53 7.83
N LEU A 34 6.32 3.81 6.70
CA LEU A 34 5.74 3.55 5.38
C LEU A 34 5.82 2.05 5.07
N VAL A 35 4.93 1.61 4.19
CA VAL A 35 4.92 0.25 3.67
C VAL A 35 5.13 0.33 2.16
N TYR A 36 6.06 -0.47 1.66
CA TYR A 36 6.22 -0.71 0.24
C TYR A 36 5.22 -1.78 -0.22
N TYR A 37 4.58 -1.56 -1.36
CA TYR A 37 3.62 -2.48 -1.94
C TYR A 37 4.10 -2.89 -3.35
N ASP A 38 4.55 -4.14 -3.48
CA ASP A 38 5.19 -4.68 -4.69
C ASP A 38 4.31 -4.55 -5.95
N ASP A 39 3.01 -4.87 -5.86
CA ASP A 39 2.09 -4.84 -7.02
C ASP A 39 1.99 -3.45 -7.66
N PHE A 40 2.25 -2.40 -6.88
CA PHE A 40 2.08 -1.01 -7.29
C PHE A 40 3.39 -0.23 -7.36
N ASP A 41 4.51 -0.88 -7.03
CA ASP A 41 5.85 -0.30 -6.96
C ASP A 41 5.86 1.07 -6.28
N ALA A 42 5.21 1.15 -5.11
CA ALA A 42 4.94 2.42 -4.44
C ALA A 42 4.87 2.28 -2.93
N TYR A 43 5.18 3.38 -2.25
CA TYR A 43 5.04 3.48 -0.80
C TYR A 43 3.69 4.06 -0.40
N PHE A 44 3.16 3.60 0.73
CA PHE A 44 1.98 4.19 1.34
C PHE A 44 2.08 4.24 2.86
N CYS A 45 1.26 5.11 3.46
CA CYS A 45 1.08 5.12 4.90
C CYS A 45 -0.12 4.24 5.27
N PRO A 46 0.08 3.15 6.04
CA PRO A 46 -1.01 2.26 6.41
C PRO A 46 -2.01 2.91 7.38
N LYS A 47 -1.56 3.89 8.19
CA LYS A 47 -2.40 4.62 9.13
C LYS A 47 -3.24 5.71 8.45
N CYS A 48 -2.69 6.44 7.49
CA CYS A 48 -3.42 7.45 6.72
C CYS A 48 -4.20 6.84 5.54
N ASN A 49 -3.92 5.58 5.19
CA ASN A 49 -4.41 4.91 3.99
C ASN A 49 -4.23 5.76 2.72
N SER A 50 -3.00 6.23 2.50
CA SER A 50 -2.67 7.12 1.38
C SER A 50 -1.31 6.80 0.79
N TRP A 51 -1.24 6.73 -0.54
CA TRP A 51 0.01 6.70 -1.29
C TRP A 51 0.89 7.92 -0.96
N THR A 52 2.21 7.74 -0.98
CA THR A 52 3.15 8.87 -0.86
C THR A 52 3.45 9.52 -2.20
N GLU A 53 3.19 8.82 -3.30
CA GLU A 53 3.54 9.22 -4.66
C GLU A 53 2.29 9.22 -5.55
N SER A 54 2.26 10.15 -6.52
CA SER A 54 1.24 10.18 -7.57
C SER A 54 1.48 9.07 -8.60
N LYS A 55 0.47 8.76 -9.42
CA LYS A 55 0.68 7.89 -10.59
C LYS A 55 1.63 8.59 -11.56
N CYS A 56 2.41 7.82 -12.32
CA CYS A 56 3.19 8.39 -13.41
C CYS A 56 2.29 8.81 -14.57
N SER A 57 2.82 9.59 -15.51
CA SER A 57 2.10 10.05 -16.71
C SER A 57 2.05 9.01 -17.83
N ASP A 58 2.69 7.85 -17.68
CA ASP A 58 2.71 6.79 -18.68
C ASP A 58 1.40 5.97 -18.61
N PRO A 59 0.54 6.03 -19.64
CA PRO A 59 -0.72 5.28 -19.65
C PRO A 59 -0.52 3.76 -19.69
N ASN A 60 0.66 3.28 -20.09
CA ASN A 60 0.98 1.85 -20.22
C ASN A 60 1.76 1.31 -19.02
N CYS A 61 1.96 2.11 -17.96
CA CYS A 61 2.67 1.66 -16.77
C CYS A 61 1.89 0.55 -16.04
N LYS A 62 2.45 -0.67 -16.04
CA LYS A 62 1.84 -1.86 -15.42
C LYS A 62 1.52 -1.70 -13.93
N TYR A 63 2.28 -0.87 -13.21
CA TYR A 63 2.09 -0.62 -11.78
C TYR A 63 1.02 0.43 -11.50
N CYS A 64 0.98 1.51 -12.30
CA CYS A 64 0.08 2.63 -12.06
C CYS A 64 -1.33 2.41 -12.60
N HIS A 65 -1.49 1.63 -13.67
CA HIS A 65 -2.77 1.42 -14.36
C HIS A 65 -3.86 0.96 -13.40
N ASN A 66 -3.59 -0.12 -12.65
CA ASN A 66 -4.54 -0.72 -11.71
C ASN A 66 -4.42 -0.19 -10.26
N ARG A 67 -3.56 0.80 -10.01
CA ARG A 67 -3.36 1.31 -8.64
C ARG A 67 -4.64 1.99 -8.11
N PRO A 68 -5.24 1.52 -7.02
CA PRO A 68 -6.46 2.10 -6.47
C PRO A 68 -6.19 3.51 -5.91
N GLU A 69 -7.25 4.29 -5.71
CA GLU A 69 -7.12 5.63 -5.09
C GLU A 69 -6.56 5.54 -3.67
N LYS A 70 -6.96 4.52 -2.90
CA LYS A 70 -6.46 4.22 -1.56
C LYS A 70 -5.79 2.84 -1.53
N PRO A 71 -4.63 2.67 -0.86
CA PRO A 71 -3.90 1.40 -0.81
C PRO A 71 -4.68 0.25 -0.17
N LEU A 72 -5.40 0.53 0.91
CA LEU A 72 -6.20 -0.45 1.66
C LEU A 72 -7.66 -0.24 1.31
N THR A 73 -8.05 -0.55 0.07
CA THR A 73 -9.46 -0.69 -0.28
C THR A 73 -9.95 -1.99 0.34
N SER A 74 -10.86 -1.90 1.30
CA SER A 74 -11.66 -3.05 1.69
C SER A 74 -12.35 -3.55 0.42
N PHE A 75 -11.98 -4.74 -0.06
CA PHE A 75 -12.81 -5.46 -1.02
C PHE A 75 -14.10 -5.80 -0.27
N SER A 76 -15.07 -4.89 -0.29
CA SER A 76 -16.46 -5.31 -0.30
C SER A 76 -16.57 -6.16 -1.55
N ILE A 77 -16.70 -7.48 -1.37
CA ILE A 77 -17.23 -8.31 -2.43
C ILE A 77 -18.63 -7.73 -2.64
N ASP A 78 -18.78 -6.87 -3.63
CA ASP A 78 -20.10 -6.58 -4.16
C ASP A 78 -20.56 -7.91 -4.78
N GLU A 79 -21.26 -8.71 -3.97
CA GLU A 79 -21.97 -9.90 -4.44
C GLU A 79 -22.89 -9.43 -5.57
N ASN A 80 -22.59 -9.88 -6.79
CA ASN A 80 -23.51 -9.81 -7.91
C ASN A 80 -23.81 -11.22 -8.41
#